data_AF-A0A2G6ITE4-F1
#
_entry.id   AF-A0A2G6ITE4-F1
#
_cell.length_a   1.000
_cell.length_b   1.000
_cell.length_c   1.000
_cell.angle_alpha   90.00
_cell.angle_beta   90.00
_cell.angle_gamma   90.00
#
_symmetry.space_group_name_H-M   'P 1'
#
loop_
_entity.id
_entity.type
_entity.pdbx_description
1 polymer ?
#
loop_
_entity_poly.entity_id
_entity_poly.type
_entity_poly.pdbx_seq_one_letter_code
_entity_poly.pdbx_strand_id
1 'polypeptide(L)'
;MGSFANINWDTAKEIEQLHAVRKADAQQLDGLMRAYDWNRFPESVLGWAVAQQGIGLSAAITAFFNADPMRFNYVPSRDIPAAHHGVCRLLDTICLRINAGFYLPEAEAHEQCPDRLAAWMMYQQEDAKEGRRGRWVFDPDLLTPMLEAPAPVVAVREVAKPRFQPRIAARMRRVVAPLLGRVQVEA
;
A
#
# COMPACT_ATOMS: atom_id res chain seq x y z
N MET A 1 21.10 4.02 19.71
CA MET A 1 19.69 4.21 19.29
C MET A 1 19.36 5.71 19.26
N GLY A 2 19.82 6.48 18.27
CA GLY A 2 19.74 7.95 18.34
C GLY A 2 19.61 8.71 17.02
N SER A 3 18.98 8.14 15.99
CA SER A 3 18.93 8.77 14.66
C SER A 3 17.53 9.18 14.17
N PHE A 4 16.47 8.49 14.61
CA PHE A 4 15.10 8.79 14.15
C PHE A 4 14.39 9.83 15.02
N ALA A 5 14.51 9.73 16.35
CA ALA A 5 13.87 10.66 17.29
C ALA A 5 14.48 12.07 17.31
N ASN A 6 15.70 12.24 16.79
CA ASN A 6 16.46 13.50 16.90
C ASN A 6 16.42 14.36 15.63
N ILE A 7 15.80 13.87 14.55
CA ILE A 7 15.69 14.65 13.31
C ILE A 7 14.56 15.65 13.42
N ASN A 8 14.84 16.91 13.09
CA ASN A 8 13.79 17.89 12.84
C ASN A 8 13.24 17.66 11.43
N TRP A 9 12.14 16.92 11.33
CA TRP A 9 11.47 16.63 10.06
C TRP A 9 11.08 17.89 9.29
N ASP A 10 10.90 19.03 9.99
CA ASP A 10 10.48 20.27 9.37
C ASP A 10 11.57 20.97 8.57
N THR A 11 12.83 20.84 8.99
CA THR A 11 13.96 21.56 8.41
C THR A 11 15.02 20.67 7.79
N ALA A 12 14.98 19.36 8.07
CA ALA A 12 15.97 18.41 7.57
C ALA A 12 15.86 18.22 6.05
N LYS A 13 17.03 18.07 5.40
CA LYS A 13 17.12 17.80 3.97
C LYS A 13 16.71 16.37 3.66
N GLU A 14 16.34 16.12 2.40
CA GLU A 14 15.94 14.79 1.90
C GLU A 14 16.87 13.65 2.32
N ILE A 15 18.19 13.83 2.14
CA ILE A 15 19.19 12.80 2.47
C ILE A 15 19.22 12.51 3.98
N GLU A 16 19.05 13.52 4.81
CA GLU A 16 19.04 13.40 6.27
C GLU A 16 17.79 12.64 6.73
N GLN A 17 16.63 13.00 6.16
CA GLN A 17 15.38 12.28 6.40
C GLN A 17 15.51 10.81 5.98
N LEU A 18 16.00 10.53 4.77
CA LEU A 18 16.21 9.16 4.30
C LEU A 18 17.18 8.37 5.20
N HIS A 19 18.26 8.99 5.68
CA HIS A 19 19.19 8.37 6.62
C HIS A 19 18.54 8.04 7.97
N ALA A 20 17.65 8.90 8.47
CA ALA A 20 16.89 8.65 9.69
C ALA A 20 15.92 7.48 9.50
N VAL A 21 15.14 7.48 8.41
CA VAL A 21 14.17 6.42 8.08
C VAL A 21 14.85 5.06 7.92
N ARG A 22 16.03 5.01 7.28
CA ARG A 22 16.80 3.76 7.12
C ARG A 22 17.25 3.12 8.42
N LYS A 23 17.28 3.87 9.52
CA LYS A 23 17.65 3.40 10.85
C LYS A 23 16.44 3.22 11.78
N ALA A 24 15.24 3.50 11.28
CA ALA A 24 14.01 3.36 12.03
C ALA A 24 13.63 1.90 12.21
N ASP A 25 13.00 1.57 13.34
CA ASP A 25 12.33 0.28 13.51
C ASP A 25 10.92 0.30 12.87
N ALA A 26 10.26 -0.87 12.84
CA ALA A 26 8.95 -1.00 12.21
C ALA A 26 7.88 -0.12 12.86
N GLN A 27 7.91 0.07 14.18
CA GLN A 27 6.94 0.91 14.89
C GLN A 27 7.12 2.39 14.55
N GLN A 28 8.37 2.83 14.45
CA GLN A 28 8.71 4.18 13.99
C GLN A 28 8.30 4.42 12.55
N LEU A 29 8.49 3.43 11.65
CA LEU A 29 8.04 3.51 10.27
C LEU A 29 6.51 3.53 10.16
N ASP A 30 5.80 2.78 11.00
CA ASP A 30 4.34 2.78 11.06
C ASP A 30 3.81 4.18 11.43
N GLY A 31 4.34 4.77 12.51
CA GLY A 31 4.00 6.14 12.91
C GLY A 31 4.37 7.17 11.84
N LEU A 32 5.53 7.02 11.20
CA LEU A 32 5.96 7.87 10.09
C LEU A 32 4.95 7.85 8.94
N MET A 33 4.52 6.66 8.50
CA MET A 33 3.59 6.53 7.37
C MET A 33 2.25 7.20 7.64
N ARG A 34 1.80 7.24 8.90
CA ARG A 34 0.55 7.91 9.29
C ARG A 34 0.64 9.43 9.25
N ALA A 35 1.79 9.99 9.60
CA ALA A 35 1.92 11.42 9.89
C ALA A 35 2.81 12.20 8.89
N TYR A 36 3.50 11.52 7.98
CA TYR A 36 4.44 12.18 7.09
C TYR A 36 3.76 13.17 6.15
N ASP A 37 4.35 14.35 6.02
CA ASP A 37 3.90 15.41 5.15
C ASP A 37 4.28 15.14 3.68
N TRP A 38 3.26 14.90 2.86
CA TRP A 38 3.40 14.61 1.44
C TRP A 38 3.92 15.79 0.60
N ASN A 39 4.00 17.01 1.15
CA ASN A 39 4.58 18.17 0.44
C ASN A 39 6.11 18.25 0.53
N ARG A 40 6.77 17.26 1.16
CA ARG A 40 8.22 17.22 1.35
C ARG A 40 8.89 16.30 0.31
N PHE A 41 9.49 15.21 0.77
CA PHE A 41 10.20 14.22 -0.05
C PHE A 41 9.53 12.84 0.02
N PRO A 42 8.23 12.71 -0.33
CA PRO A 42 7.49 11.47 -0.14
C PRO A 42 8.09 10.32 -0.95
N GLU A 43 8.58 10.57 -2.16
CA GLU A 43 9.16 9.52 -3.01
C GLU A 43 10.36 8.83 -2.35
N SER A 44 11.21 9.59 -1.68
CA SER A 44 12.39 9.06 -1.00
C SER A 44 12.07 8.47 0.36
N VAL A 45 11.34 9.22 1.20
CA VAL A 45 11.06 8.82 2.58
C VAL A 45 9.99 7.74 2.64
N LEU A 46 8.80 8.02 2.11
CA LEU A 46 7.70 7.04 2.12
C LEU A 46 7.98 5.90 1.15
N GLY A 47 8.65 6.14 0.02
CA GLY A 47 9.07 5.06 -0.88
C GLY A 47 9.95 4.02 -0.19
N TRP A 48 10.86 4.45 0.70
CA TRP A 48 11.63 3.52 1.51
C TRP A 48 10.78 2.85 2.60
N ALA A 49 9.95 3.61 3.32
CA ALA A 49 9.12 3.08 4.41
C ALA A 49 8.14 2.01 3.89
N VAL A 50 7.36 2.33 2.86
CA VAL A 50 6.42 1.43 2.16
C VAL A 50 7.09 0.13 1.71
N ALA A 51 8.42 0.15 1.49
CA ALA A 51 9.18 -1.01 1.08
C ALA A 51 9.40 -2.06 2.19
N GLN A 52 9.33 -1.67 3.46
CA GLN A 52 9.76 -2.48 4.60
C GLN A 52 8.67 -3.44 5.11
N GLN A 53 9.10 -4.55 5.70
CA GLN A 53 8.21 -5.49 6.39
C GLN A 53 7.86 -4.98 7.80
N GLY A 54 6.78 -5.52 8.38
CA GLY A 54 6.38 -5.22 9.76
C GLY A 54 5.50 -3.99 9.92
N ILE A 55 5.14 -3.34 8.82
CA ILE A 55 4.26 -2.16 8.81
C ILE A 55 2.79 -2.61 8.83
N GLY A 56 1.96 -1.89 9.59
CA GLY A 56 0.53 -2.12 9.71
C GLY A 56 -0.25 -1.71 8.47
N LEU A 57 -1.31 -2.45 8.18
CA LEU A 57 -2.21 -2.16 7.06
C LEU A 57 -2.89 -0.80 7.23
N SER A 58 -3.23 -0.39 8.46
CA SER A 58 -3.89 0.91 8.64
C SER A 58 -2.93 2.09 8.46
N ALA A 59 -1.63 1.93 8.75
CA ALA A 59 -0.62 2.92 8.39
C ALA A 59 -0.50 3.10 6.87
N ALA A 60 -0.50 1.99 6.11
CA ALA A 60 -0.47 2.04 4.65
C ALA A 60 -1.71 2.72 4.05
N ILE A 61 -2.90 2.41 4.57
CA ILE A 61 -4.15 3.05 4.14
C ILE A 61 -4.19 4.53 4.51
N THR A 62 -3.72 4.88 5.70
CA THR A 62 -3.62 6.28 6.15
C THR A 62 -2.68 7.06 5.24
N ALA A 63 -1.48 6.53 4.96
CA ALA A 63 -0.53 7.13 4.03
C ALA A 63 -1.15 7.33 2.65
N PHE A 64 -1.85 6.30 2.13
CA PHE A 64 -2.54 6.37 0.85
C PHE A 64 -3.53 7.54 0.79
N PHE A 65 -4.38 7.71 1.81
CA PHE A 65 -5.36 8.80 1.82
C PHE A 65 -4.77 10.17 2.11
N ASN A 66 -3.65 10.26 2.84
CA ASN A 66 -2.97 11.53 3.09
C ASN A 66 -2.32 12.12 1.83
N ALA A 67 -2.12 11.30 0.79
CA ALA A 67 -1.67 11.75 -0.52
C ALA A 67 -2.78 12.41 -1.38
N ASP A 68 -4.02 12.43 -0.88
CA ASP A 68 -5.21 12.83 -1.65
C ASP A 68 -5.35 12.08 -3.00
N PRO A 69 -5.59 10.76 -2.97
CA PRO A 69 -5.58 9.91 -4.17
C PRO A 69 -6.72 10.27 -5.13
N MET A 70 -7.80 10.90 -4.67
CA MET A 70 -8.93 11.26 -5.52
C MET A 70 -8.53 12.24 -6.62
N ARG A 71 -7.55 13.12 -6.34
CA ARG A 71 -7.02 14.11 -7.28
C ARG A 71 -6.59 13.53 -8.63
N PHE A 72 -6.11 12.29 -8.65
CA PHE A 72 -5.58 11.64 -9.87
C PHE A 72 -6.28 10.33 -10.23
N ASN A 73 -7.26 9.87 -9.45
CA ASN A 73 -7.85 8.54 -9.59
C ASN A 73 -8.48 8.28 -10.97
N TYR A 74 -9.01 9.32 -11.61
CA TYR A 74 -9.67 9.25 -12.94
C TYR A 74 -8.89 9.96 -14.05
N VAL A 75 -7.67 10.45 -13.77
CA VAL A 75 -6.84 11.14 -14.75
C VAL A 75 -5.98 10.12 -15.49
N PRO A 76 -6.01 10.06 -16.84
CA PRO A 76 -5.13 9.18 -17.60
C PRO A 76 -3.65 9.50 -17.33
N SER A 77 -2.79 8.48 -17.24
CA SER A 77 -1.37 8.67 -16.87
C SER A 77 -0.60 9.69 -17.73
N ARG A 78 -0.95 9.81 -19.02
CA ARG A 78 -0.35 10.77 -19.94
C ARG A 78 -0.71 12.23 -19.65
N ASP A 79 -1.83 12.44 -18.95
CA ASP A 79 -2.38 13.76 -18.65
C ASP A 79 -2.00 14.22 -17.23
N ILE A 80 -1.29 13.37 -16.47
CA ILE A 80 -0.76 13.72 -15.15
C ILE A 80 0.49 14.59 -15.34
N PRO A 81 0.59 15.77 -14.70
CA PRO A 81 1.79 16.59 -14.74
C PRO A 81 3.02 15.84 -14.24
N ALA A 82 4.17 16.04 -14.88
CA ALA A 82 5.42 15.34 -14.55
C ALA A 82 5.80 15.46 -13.05
N ALA A 83 5.52 16.61 -12.43
CA ALA A 83 5.74 16.85 -11.01
C ALA A 83 4.97 15.89 -10.07
N HIS A 84 3.91 15.24 -10.55
CA HIS A 84 3.08 14.32 -9.77
C HIS A 84 3.30 12.84 -10.13
N HIS A 85 4.20 12.54 -11.07
CA HIS A 85 4.50 11.15 -11.44
C HIS A 85 5.13 10.36 -10.29
N GLY A 86 5.94 11.00 -9.45
CA GLY A 86 6.53 10.38 -8.25
C GLY A 86 5.46 9.90 -7.28
N VAL A 87 4.63 10.83 -6.80
CA VAL A 87 3.46 10.58 -5.96
C VAL A 87 2.56 9.47 -6.54
N CYS A 88 2.20 9.53 -7.82
CA CYS A 88 1.32 8.51 -8.42
C CYS A 88 1.97 7.11 -8.43
N ARG A 89 3.27 7.00 -8.70
CA ARG A 89 4.00 5.71 -8.62
C ARG A 89 4.08 5.17 -7.19
N LEU A 90 4.21 6.06 -6.21
CA LEU A 90 4.18 5.66 -4.80
C LEU A 90 2.79 5.13 -4.42
N LEU A 91 1.71 5.80 -4.86
CA LEU A 91 0.33 5.31 -4.67
C LEU A 91 0.07 3.98 -5.39
N ASP A 92 0.58 3.80 -6.60
CA ASP A 92 0.52 2.52 -7.33
C ASP A 92 1.18 1.41 -6.49
N THR A 93 2.34 1.70 -5.89
CA THR A 93 3.10 0.76 -5.06
C THR A 93 2.35 0.42 -3.77
N ILE A 94 1.77 1.42 -3.10
CA ILE A 94 0.98 1.22 -1.87
C ILE A 94 -0.25 0.36 -2.18
N CYS A 95 -1.03 0.72 -3.21
CA CYS A 95 -2.22 -0.03 -3.63
C CYS A 95 -1.88 -1.48 -3.99
N LEU A 96 -0.80 -1.70 -4.75
CA LEU A 96 -0.36 -3.05 -5.10
C LEU A 96 -0.01 -3.88 -3.87
N ARG A 97 0.71 -3.30 -2.90
CA ARG A 97 1.14 -3.98 -1.67
C ARG A 97 -0.03 -4.29 -0.74
N ILE A 98 -1.00 -3.36 -0.63
CA ILE A 98 -2.27 -3.59 0.08
C ILE A 98 -2.96 -4.81 -0.52
N ASN A 99 -3.16 -4.81 -1.84
CA ASN A 99 -3.85 -5.91 -2.54
C ASN A 99 -3.05 -7.21 -2.59
N ALA A 100 -1.76 -7.18 -2.29
CA ALA A 100 -0.92 -8.36 -2.14
C ALA A 100 -0.92 -8.93 -0.71
N GLY A 101 -1.58 -8.26 0.24
CA GLY A 101 -1.54 -8.64 1.66
C GLY A 101 -0.16 -8.47 2.29
N PHE A 102 0.64 -7.51 1.80
CA PHE A 102 2.01 -7.30 2.27
C PHE A 102 2.09 -6.75 3.69
N TYR A 103 1.11 -5.93 4.09
CA TYR A 103 1.08 -5.27 5.39
C TYR A 103 0.43 -6.14 6.47
N LEU A 104 0.82 -5.92 7.72
CA LEU A 104 0.30 -6.67 8.85
C LEU A 104 -1.14 -6.26 9.17
N PRO A 105 -2.07 -7.21 9.33
CA PRO A 105 -3.38 -6.89 9.91
C PRO A 105 -3.17 -6.48 11.38
N GLU A 106 -3.74 -5.33 11.75
CA GLU A 106 -3.68 -4.81 13.11
C GLU A 106 -4.57 -5.61 14.05
N ALA A 107 -4.07 -5.89 15.25
CA ALA A 107 -4.84 -6.52 16.33
C ALA A 107 -5.53 -5.48 17.24
N GLU A 108 -5.09 -4.21 17.18
CA GLU A 108 -5.55 -3.13 18.05
C GLU A 108 -6.13 -2.00 17.19
N ALA A 109 -7.35 -1.57 17.53
CA ALA A 109 -8.04 -0.46 16.86
C ALA A 109 -7.31 0.86 17.14
N HIS A 110 -6.35 1.22 16.30
CA HIS A 110 -5.80 2.57 16.26
C HIS A 110 -6.79 3.48 15.57
N GLU A 111 -7.00 4.73 16.03
CA GLU A 111 -7.91 5.72 15.40
C GLU A 111 -7.83 5.64 13.87
N GLN A 112 -8.82 4.94 13.32
CA GLN A 112 -8.80 4.46 11.96
C GLN A 112 -9.20 5.65 11.07
N CYS A 113 -9.02 5.52 9.76
CA CYS A 113 -9.79 6.31 8.83
C CYS A 113 -10.93 5.47 8.22
N PRO A 114 -11.85 4.94 9.04
CA PRO A 114 -12.86 4.01 8.57
C PRO A 114 -13.81 4.72 7.61
N ASP A 115 -14.09 6.00 7.84
CA ASP A 115 -14.99 6.79 7.00
C ASP A 115 -14.40 7.05 5.61
N ARG A 116 -13.12 7.45 5.51
CA ARG A 116 -12.46 7.62 4.19
C ARG A 116 -12.36 6.28 3.47
N LEU A 117 -12.05 5.19 4.18
CA LEU A 117 -11.98 3.86 3.57
C LEU A 117 -13.35 3.37 3.09
N ALA A 118 -14.38 3.46 3.93
CA ALA A 118 -15.74 3.08 3.58
C ALA A 118 -16.28 3.89 2.40
N ALA A 119 -16.07 5.22 2.41
CA ALA A 119 -16.43 6.08 1.28
C ALA A 119 -15.69 5.69 0.00
N TRP A 120 -14.38 5.40 0.10
CA TRP A 120 -13.58 4.94 -1.03
C TRP A 120 -14.08 3.61 -1.62
N MET A 121 -14.41 2.65 -0.75
CA MET A 121 -14.98 1.36 -1.16
C MET A 121 -16.36 1.53 -1.80
N MET A 122 -17.19 2.44 -1.26
CA MET A 122 -18.47 2.80 -1.87
C MET A 122 -18.29 3.39 -3.27
N TYR A 123 -17.37 4.34 -3.46
CA TYR A 123 -17.09 4.90 -4.79
C TYR A 123 -16.64 3.84 -5.79
N GLN A 124 -15.81 2.88 -5.37
CA GLN A 124 -15.39 1.76 -6.23
C GLN A 124 -16.55 0.84 -6.61
N GLN A 125 -17.50 0.62 -5.70
CA GLN A 125 -18.70 -0.16 -6.00
C GLN A 125 -19.61 0.57 -6.99
N GLU A 126 -19.81 1.87 -6.83
CA GLU A 126 -20.59 2.68 -7.78
C GLU A 126 -19.91 2.74 -9.16
N ASP A 127 -18.59 2.94 -9.21
CA ASP A 127 -17.83 2.87 -10.45
C ASP A 127 -18.06 1.52 -11.16
N ALA A 128 -17.99 0.41 -10.41
CA ALA A 128 -18.20 -0.92 -10.97
C ALA A 128 -19.62 -1.11 -11.54
N LYS A 129 -20.65 -0.57 -10.87
CA LYS A 129 -22.04 -0.58 -11.38
C LYS A 129 -22.18 0.18 -12.70
N GLU A 130 -21.41 1.24 -12.86
CA GLU A 130 -21.39 2.06 -14.08
C GLU A 130 -20.39 1.57 -15.14
N GLY A 131 -19.71 0.44 -14.91
CA GLY A 131 -18.68 -0.07 -15.81
C GLY A 131 -17.41 0.79 -15.87
N ARG A 132 -17.23 1.69 -14.90
CA ARG A 132 -16.04 2.52 -14.71
C ARG A 132 -15.09 1.88 -13.71
N ARG A 133 -13.85 2.35 -13.70
CA ARG A 133 -12.85 1.93 -12.71
C ARG A 133 -11.82 3.04 -12.52
N GLY A 134 -11.63 3.46 -11.27
CA GLY A 134 -10.49 4.31 -10.89
C GLY A 134 -9.14 3.60 -11.06
N ARG A 135 -8.07 4.38 -11.01
CA ARG A 135 -6.68 3.89 -11.08
C ARG A 135 -6.34 2.95 -9.92
N TRP A 136 -6.73 3.31 -8.70
CA TRP A 136 -6.43 2.56 -7.50
C TRP A 136 -7.70 1.91 -6.95
N VAL A 137 -7.77 0.58 -7.08
CA VAL A 137 -8.89 -0.22 -6.60
C VAL A 137 -8.38 -1.17 -5.53
N PHE A 138 -9.04 -1.18 -4.37
CA PHE A 138 -8.71 -2.12 -3.31
C PHE A 138 -9.49 -3.41 -3.46
N ASP A 139 -8.87 -4.51 -3.05
CA ASP A 139 -9.57 -5.79 -2.95
C ASP A 139 -10.44 -5.79 -1.67
N PRO A 140 -11.77 -5.84 -1.78
CA PRO A 140 -12.66 -5.79 -0.62
C PRO A 140 -12.37 -6.93 0.36
N ASP A 141 -12.03 -8.13 -0.11
CA ASP A 141 -11.83 -9.31 0.74
C ASP A 141 -10.64 -9.13 1.70
N LEU A 142 -9.63 -8.35 1.29
CA LEU A 142 -8.46 -8.05 2.11
C LEU A 142 -8.73 -6.94 3.14
N LEU A 143 -9.77 -6.13 2.92
CA LEU A 143 -10.13 -5.00 3.75
C LEU A 143 -11.33 -5.27 4.67
N THR A 144 -12.08 -6.35 4.43
CA THR A 144 -13.21 -6.79 5.26
C THR A 144 -12.92 -6.70 6.76
N PRO A 145 -11.77 -7.19 7.29
CA PRO A 145 -11.49 -7.09 8.72
C PRO A 145 -11.41 -5.66 9.26
N MET A 146 -11.07 -4.69 8.42
CA MET A 146 -11.02 -3.27 8.81
C MET A 146 -12.37 -2.56 8.67
N LEU A 147 -13.24 -3.04 7.77
CA LEU A 147 -14.57 -2.49 7.53
C LEU A 147 -15.61 -3.03 8.53
N GLU A 148 -15.44 -4.28 8.96
CA GLU A 148 -16.39 -5.00 9.82
C GLU A 148 -16.01 -5.01 11.31
N ALA A 149 -14.82 -4.53 11.68
CA ALA A 149 -14.33 -4.60 13.06
C ALA A 149 -15.29 -3.94 14.07
N PRO A 150 -15.91 -4.71 14.99
CA PRO A 150 -16.43 -4.15 16.23
C PRO A 150 -15.26 -3.83 17.18
N ALA A 151 -15.46 -2.88 18.10
CA ALA A 151 -14.48 -2.43 19.09
C ALA A 151 -13.72 -3.59 19.78
N PRO A 152 -12.43 -3.41 20.14
CA PRO A 152 -11.52 -4.52 20.35
C PRO A 152 -11.85 -5.36 21.60
N VAL A 153 -11.91 -6.68 21.42
CA VAL A 153 -11.69 -7.65 22.51
C VAL A 153 -10.20 -8.00 22.52
N VAL A 154 -9.53 -7.65 23.61
CA VAL A 154 -8.09 -7.85 23.80
C VAL A 154 -7.78 -9.36 23.84
N ALA A 155 -6.99 -9.84 22.87
CA ALA A 155 -6.32 -11.13 22.95
C ALA A 155 -4.85 -10.95 22.54
N VAL A 156 -3.96 -11.18 23.51
CA VAL A 156 -2.49 -11.14 23.34
C VAL A 156 -2.07 -12.19 22.30
N ARG A 157 -1.26 -11.77 21.33
CA ARG A 157 -0.93 -12.52 20.12
C ARG A 157 0.34 -13.36 20.30
N GLU A 158 0.25 -14.66 20.04
CA GLU A 158 1.39 -15.51 19.71
C GLU A 158 1.79 -15.26 18.24
N VAL A 159 3.09 -15.07 17.99
CA VAL A 159 3.63 -14.70 16.68
C VAL A 159 3.57 -15.89 15.72
N ALA A 160 2.45 -16.02 15.00
CA ALA A 160 2.34 -16.97 13.90
C ALA A 160 3.12 -16.47 12.66
N LYS A 161 4.02 -17.31 12.15
CA LYS A 161 4.80 -17.06 10.92
C LYS A 161 3.85 -16.80 9.73
N PRO A 162 4.17 -15.85 8.82
CA PRO A 162 3.32 -15.55 7.68
C PRO A 162 3.22 -16.78 6.77
N ARG A 163 2.00 -17.31 6.64
CA ARG A 163 1.68 -18.40 5.71
C ARG A 163 1.46 -17.77 4.34
N PHE A 164 2.45 -17.86 3.47
CA PHE A 164 2.33 -17.50 2.06
C PHE A 164 1.16 -18.29 1.46
N GLN A 165 0.04 -17.62 1.15
CA GLN A 165 -1.07 -18.25 0.44
C GLN A 165 -0.79 -18.17 -1.07
N PRO A 166 -0.58 -19.31 -1.76
CA PRO A 166 -0.29 -19.30 -3.18
C PRO A 166 -1.59 -19.19 -3.99
N ARG A 167 -2.31 -18.07 -3.90
CA ARG A 167 -3.50 -17.83 -4.75
C ARG A 167 -3.19 -17.07 -6.05
N ILE A 168 -1.92 -16.69 -6.27
CA ILE A 168 -1.47 -15.98 -7.49
C ILE A 168 -0.96 -16.95 -8.59
N ALA A 169 -0.85 -18.26 -8.32
CA ALA A 169 -0.40 -19.23 -9.34
C ALA A 169 -1.49 -19.64 -10.36
N ALA A 170 -2.77 -19.31 -10.13
CA ALA A 170 -3.87 -19.79 -10.98
C ALA A 170 -4.23 -18.86 -12.16
N ARG A 171 -3.68 -17.64 -12.24
CA ARG A 171 -4.04 -16.66 -13.29
C ARG A 171 -2.94 -16.40 -14.34
N MET A 172 -1.84 -17.17 -14.31
CA MET A 172 -0.75 -17.14 -15.32
C MET A 172 -0.64 -18.42 -16.17
N ARG A 173 -1.71 -19.21 -16.28
CA ARG A 173 -1.77 -20.42 -17.14
C ARG A 173 -2.54 -20.25 -18.46
N ARG A 174 -2.68 -19.02 -18.97
CA ARG A 174 -3.45 -18.76 -20.22
C ARG A 174 -2.79 -17.87 -21.27
N VAL A 175 -1.47 -17.67 -21.23
CA VAL A 175 -0.76 -16.85 -22.26
C VAL A 175 0.50 -17.51 -22.85
N VAL A 176 0.90 -18.73 -22.45
CA VAL A 176 2.11 -19.40 -23.03
C VAL A 176 1.83 -20.84 -23.50
N ALA A 177 0.75 -21.05 -24.22
CA ALA A 177 0.53 -22.25 -25.03
C ALA A 177 -0.24 -21.80 -26.27
N PRO A 178 0.37 -21.71 -27.47
CA PRO A 178 1.12 -22.81 -28.08
C PRO A 178 2.31 -22.38 -28.98
N LEU A 179 3.55 -22.79 -28.67
CA LEU A 179 4.68 -22.76 -29.63
C LEU A 179 5.58 -24.00 -29.51
N LEU A 180 4.99 -25.18 -29.30
CA LEU A 180 5.68 -26.45 -29.51
C LEU A 180 4.82 -27.33 -30.41
N GLY A 181 4.67 -26.86 -31.64
CA GLY A 181 4.24 -27.67 -32.77
C GLY A 181 5.47 -28.15 -33.54
N ARG A 182 5.63 -29.48 -33.60
CA ARG A 182 6.34 -30.26 -34.64
C ARG A 182 7.87 -30.08 -34.72
N VAL A 183 8.58 -31.02 -34.12
CA VAL A 183 9.79 -31.59 -34.74
C VAL A 183 9.59 -33.10 -34.82
N GLN A 184 9.32 -33.59 -36.03
CA GLN A 184 9.50 -35.00 -36.39
C GLN A 184 10.99 -35.31 -36.37
N VAL A 185 11.36 -36.45 -35.81
CA VAL A 185 12.65 -37.10 -36.12
C VAL A 185 12.31 -38.53 -36.53
N GLU A 186 12.53 -38.80 -37.81
CA GLU A 186 12.61 -40.14 -38.38
C GLU A 186 13.89 -40.83 -37.88
N ALA A 187 13.76 -42.11 -37.51
CA ALA A 187 14.69 -43.18 -37.84
C ALA A 187 14.01 -44.53 -37.56
#